data_AF-A0A950ARH8-F1
#
_entry.id   AF-A0A950ARH8-F1
#
_cell.length_a   1.000
_cell.length_b   1.000
_cell.length_c   1.000
_cell.angle_alpha   90.00
_cell.angle_beta   90.00
_cell.angle_gamma   90.00
#
_symmetry.space_group_name_H-M   'P 1'
#
loop_
_entity.id
_entity.type
_entity.pdbx_description
1 polymer ?
#
loop_
_entity_poly.entity_id
_entity_poly.type
_entity_poly.pdbx_seq_one_letter_code
_entity_poly.pdbx_strand_id
1 'polypeptide(L)'
;TQVGYKIEVVSRPLGSVGFVKQPQRYVVERTFAWLGRYRRHSRDYERYTQSSEAMIKISSIHRMLRLLKPDPLKQPVPFKYRELQGNVTG
;
A
#
# COMPACT_ATOMS: atom_id res chain seq x y z
N THR A 1 -15.44 16.70 -22.59
CA THR A 1 -15.50 16.83 -21.12
C THR A 1 -14.15 17.28 -20.61
N GLN A 2 -13.97 18.58 -20.32
CA GLN A 2 -12.74 19.07 -19.70
C GLN A 2 -12.76 18.70 -18.22
N VAL A 3 -11.73 17.99 -17.77
CA VAL A 3 -11.54 17.60 -16.39
C VAL A 3 -10.63 18.61 -15.70
N GLY A 4 -11.05 19.15 -14.56
CA GLY A 4 -10.38 20.24 -13.81
C GLY A 4 -9.11 19.82 -13.07
N TYR A 5 -8.42 18.77 -13.53
CA TYR A 5 -7.23 18.23 -12.88
C TYR A 5 -6.13 17.97 -13.92
N LYS A 6 -4.89 18.37 -13.58
CA LYS A 6 -3.69 18.08 -14.37
C LYS A 6 -3.27 16.64 -14.12
N ILE A 7 -3.36 15.78 -15.15
CA ILE A 7 -2.89 14.40 -15.09
C ILE A 7 -1.45 14.35 -15.59
N GLU A 8 -0.55 13.80 -14.78
CA GLU A 8 0.82 13.49 -15.18
C GLU A 8 0.99 11.97 -15.21
N VAL A 9 1.27 11.41 -16.39
CA VAL A 9 1.49 9.97 -16.55
C VAL A 9 2.96 9.68 -16.27
N VAL A 10 3.23 9.09 -15.11
CA VAL A 10 4.57 8.69 -14.71
C VAL A 10 4.82 7.26 -15.16
N SER A 11 5.74 7.07 -16.11
CA SER A 11 6.19 5.76 -16.56
C SER A 11 7.64 5.48 -16.12
N ARG A 12 8.11 4.26 -16.34
CA ARG A 12 9.50 3.90 -16.05
C ARG A 12 10.38 4.41 -17.21
N PRO A 13 11.53 5.05 -16.95
CA PRO A 13 12.42 5.52 -18.02
C PRO A 13 12.88 4.38 -18.92
N LEU A 14 12.93 4.64 -20.24
CA LEU A 14 13.37 3.67 -21.23
C LEU A 14 14.83 3.24 -20.97
N GLY A 15 15.12 1.95 -21.11
CA GLY A 15 16.48 1.40 -20.92
C GLY A 15 16.93 1.24 -19.46
N SER A 16 16.09 1.54 -18.48
CA SER A 16 16.45 1.35 -17.07
C SER A 16 16.49 -0.13 -16.66
N VAL A 17 17.56 -0.55 -15.98
CA VAL A 17 17.75 -1.91 -15.43
C VAL A 17 17.62 -1.88 -13.91
N GLY A 18 17.01 -2.90 -13.30
CA GLY A 18 16.85 -2.97 -11.85
C GLY A 18 15.65 -2.18 -11.28
N PHE A 19 15.74 -1.71 -10.04
CA PHE A 19 14.67 -0.95 -9.39
C PHE A 19 14.85 0.56 -9.62
N VAL A 20 13.81 1.22 -10.11
CA VAL A 20 13.78 2.69 -10.28
C VAL A 20 12.69 3.26 -9.39
N LYS A 21 13.06 4.19 -8.51
CA LYS A 21 12.11 4.91 -7.65
C LYS A 21 11.20 5.79 -8.52
N GLN A 22 9.92 5.43 -8.58
CA GLN A 22 8.91 6.29 -9.21
C GLN A 22 8.25 7.20 -8.18
N PRO A 23 7.99 8.48 -8.52
CA PRO A 23 7.32 9.41 -7.63
C PRO A 23 5.94 8.84 -7.22
N GLN A 24 5.64 8.93 -5.93
CA GLN A 24 4.37 8.53 -5.30
C GLN A 24 3.94 7.05 -5.42
N ARG A 25 4.64 6.22 -6.20
CA ARG A 25 4.32 4.79 -6.38
C ARG A 25 4.21 4.03 -5.06
N TYR A 26 5.12 4.30 -4.12
CA TYR A 26 5.11 3.67 -2.80
C TYR A 26 3.84 3.99 -1.98
N VAL A 27 3.19 5.13 -2.21
CA VAL A 27 1.95 5.52 -1.51
C VAL A 27 0.79 4.64 -1.98
N VAL A 28 0.70 4.43 -3.30
CA VAL A 28 -0.30 3.56 -3.93
C VAL A 28 -0.10 2.10 -3.50
N GLU A 29 1.13 1.60 -3.62
CA GLU A 29 1.47 0.23 -3.23
C GLU A 29 1.20 -0.03 -1.74
N ARG A 30 1.46 0.96 -0.88
CA ARG A 30 1.17 0.87 0.56
C ARG A 30 -0.33 0.73 0.84
N THR A 31 -1.18 1.47 0.12
CA THR A 31 -2.64 1.33 0.25
C THR A 31 -3.09 -0.08 -0.11
N PHE A 32 -2.60 -0.63 -1.23
CA PHE A 32 -2.89 -2.01 -1.60
C PHE A 32 -2.34 -3.03 -0.60
N ALA A 33 -1.14 -2.81 -0.06
CA ALA A 33 -0.58 -3.66 0.97
C ALA A 33 -1.45 -3.68 2.24
N TRP A 34 -2.05 -2.54 2.63
CA TRP A 34 -2.99 -2.50 3.75
C TRP A 34 -4.30 -3.21 3.44
N LEU A 35 -4.86 -3.02 2.24
CA LEU A 35 -6.08 -3.71 1.80
C LEU A 35 -5.87 -5.23 1.74
N GLY A 36 -4.70 -5.69 1.28
CA GLY A 36 -4.34 -7.11 1.24
C GLY A 36 -4.26 -7.78 2.62
N ARG A 37 -4.17 -7.01 3.72
CA ARG A 37 -4.26 -7.58 5.09
C ARG A 37 -5.68 -7.96 5.50
N TYR A 38 -6.69 -7.51 4.75
CA TYR A 38 -8.06 -7.95 4.94
C TYR A 38 -8.31 -9.17 4.06
N ARG A 39 -8.38 -10.36 4.67
CA ARG A 39 -8.64 -11.64 3.98
C ARG A 39 -9.88 -11.61 3.08
N ARG A 40 -10.83 -10.71 3.36
CA ARG A 40 -12.03 -10.50 2.56
C ARG A 40 -11.73 -10.10 1.11
N HIS A 41 -10.64 -9.35 0.87
CA HIS A 41 -10.23 -8.88 -0.46
C HIS A 41 -9.33 -9.87 -1.20
N SER A 42 -9.24 -11.14 -0.76
CA SER A 42 -8.42 -12.15 -1.43
C SER A 42 -8.97 -12.54 -2.80
N ARG A 43 -10.29 -12.38 -2.99
CA ARG A 43 -11.03 -12.54 -4.24
C ARG A 43 -12.17 -11.53 -4.26
N ASP A 44 -12.64 -11.18 -5.46
CA ASP A 44 -13.89 -10.43 -5.62
C ASP A 44 -15.04 -11.44 -5.43
N TYR A 45 -15.72 -11.33 -4.29
CA TYR A 45 -16.83 -12.23 -3.94
C TYR A 45 -18.19 -11.61 -4.26
N GLU A 46 -18.19 -10.32 -4.56
CA GLU A 46 -19.36 -9.51 -4.72
C GLU A 46 -19.91 -9.61 -6.14
N ARG A 47 -21.24 -9.69 -6.27
CA ARG A 47 -21.91 -9.73 -7.58
C ARG A 47 -21.90 -8.38 -8.30
N TYR A 48 -21.88 -7.29 -7.53
CA TYR A 48 -22.02 -5.93 -8.04
C TYR A 48 -20.81 -5.09 -7.64
N THR A 49 -20.36 -4.26 -8.57
CA THR A 49 -19.23 -3.34 -8.35
C THR A 49 -19.46 -2.37 -7.19
N GLN A 50 -20.71 -1.95 -6.98
CA GLN A 50 -21.10 -1.10 -5.84
C GLN A 50 -20.83 -1.79 -4.50
N SER A 51 -21.06 -3.10 -4.42
CA SER A 51 -20.79 -3.89 -3.23
C SER A 51 -19.28 -4.02 -3.00
N SER A 52 -18.49 -4.32 -4.05
CA SER A 52 -17.02 -4.38 -3.95
C SER A 52 -16.44 -3.02 -3.50
N GLU A 53 -16.95 -1.93 -4.05
CA GLU A 53 -16.56 -0.56 -3.67
C GLU A 53 -16.89 -0.29 -2.19
N ALA A 54 -18.09 -0.64 -1.73
CA ALA A 54 -18.48 -0.51 -0.33
C ALA A 54 -17.55 -1.29 0.60
N MET A 55 -17.14 -2.51 0.21
CA MET A 55 -16.21 -3.31 0.99
C MET A 55 -14.82 -2.67 1.10
N ILE A 56 -14.30 -2.07 0.03
CA ILE A 56 -13.02 -1.33 0.06
C ILE A 56 -13.14 -0.11 0.98
N LYS A 57 -14.25 0.63 0.93
CA LYS A 57 -14.51 1.77 1.82
C LYS A 57 -14.56 1.34 3.28
N ILE A 58 -15.27 0.25 3.60
CA ILE A 58 -15.34 -0.31 4.96
C ILE A 58 -13.95 -0.69 5.47
N SER A 59 -13.13 -1.38 4.68
CA SER A 59 -11.76 -1.71 5.06
C SER A 59 -10.88 -0.48 5.31
N SER A 60 -11.08 0.58 4.53
CA SER A 60 -10.37 1.86 4.70
C SER A 60 -10.80 2.58 5.97
N ILE A 61 -12.11 2.66 6.24
CA ILE A 61 -12.66 3.22 7.50
C ILE A 61 -12.13 2.45 8.71
N HIS A 62 -12.20 1.12 8.68
CA HIS A 62 -11.65 0.28 9.74
C HIS A 62 -10.16 0.58 9.98
N ARG A 63 -9.37 0.75 8.90
CA ARG A 63 -7.94 1.09 9.03
C ARG A 63 -7.77 2.45 9.70
N MET A 64 -8.52 3.45 9.28
CA MET A 64 -8.47 4.81 9.84
C MET A 64 -8.85 4.82 11.32
N LEU A 65 -9.87 4.06 11.73
CA LEU A 65 -10.25 3.92 13.14
C LEU A 65 -9.12 3.34 14.00
N ARG A 66 -8.41 2.32 13.49
CA ARG A 66 -7.23 1.75 14.18
C ARG A 66 -6.04 2.70 14.25
N LEU A 67 -5.93 3.65 13.32
CA LEU A 67 -4.89 4.68 13.36
C LEU A 67 -5.26 5.83 14.29
N LEU A 68 -6.54 6.18 14.36
CA LEU A 68 -7.05 7.26 15.22
C LEU A 68 -6.82 6.96 16.70
N LYS A 69 -7.07 5.71 17.12
CA LYS A 69 -6.82 5.24 18.49
C LYS A 69 -6.12 3.88 18.45
N PRO A 70 -4.78 3.84 18.38
CA PRO A 70 -4.05 2.59 18.44
C PRO A 70 -4.23 1.94 19.82
N ASP A 71 -4.25 0.61 19.84
CA ASP A 71 -4.29 -0.16 21.08
C ASP A 71 -2.98 0.05 21.86
N PRO A 72 -3.02 0.65 23.07
CA PRO A 72 -1.82 0.95 23.84
C PRO A 72 -1.10 -0.31 24.32
N LEU A 73 -1.80 -1.46 24.42
CA LEU A 73 -1.20 -2.73 24.83
C LEU A 73 -0.46 -3.41 23.67
N LYS A 74 -0.76 -2.99 22.43
CA LYS A 74 -0.22 -3.63 21.22
C LYS A 74 0.99 -2.87 20.71
N GLN A 75 2.15 -3.15 21.30
CA GLN A 75 3.40 -2.60 20.80
C GLN A 75 3.72 -3.14 19.39
N PRO A 76 4.09 -2.27 18.43
CA PRO A 76 4.49 -2.72 17.12
C PRO A 76 5.78 -3.54 17.25
N VAL A 77 5.86 -4.67 16.53
CA VAL A 77 7.11 -5.44 16.47
C VAL A 77 8.16 -4.54 15.81
N PRO A 78 9.29 -4.25 16.47
CA PRO A 78 10.32 -3.40 15.88
C PRO A 78 10.88 -4.10 14.64
N PHE A 79 10.96 -3.35 13.54
CA PHE A 79 11.63 -3.85 12.35
C PHE A 79 13.13 -3.91 12.64
N LYS A 80 13.67 -5.13 12.74
CA LYS A 80 15.10 -5.36 12.91
C LYS A 80 15.73 -5.45 11.53
N TYR A 81 16.64 -4.55 11.22
CA TYR A 81 17.53 -4.75 10.08
C TYR A 81 18.38 -5.98 10.37
N ARG A 82 18.60 -6.82 9.35
CA ARG A 82 19.66 -7.82 9.42
C ARG A 82 20.95 -7.05 9.59
N GLU A 83 21.56 -7.15 10.77
CA GLU A 83 22.88 -6.58 10.99
C GLU A 83 23.81 -7.20 9.95
N LEU A 84 24.43 -6.34 9.13
CA LEU A 84 25.52 -6.78 8.27
C LEU A 84 26.61 -7.22 9.24
N GLN A 85 26.78 -8.53 9.41
CA GLN A 85 27.95 -9.08 10.09
C GLN A 85 29.16 -8.42 9.42
N GLY A 86 29.87 -7.59 10.18
CA GLY A 86 31.02 -6.85 9.68
C GLY A 86 32.04 -7.86 9.17
N ASN A 87 32.09 -8.00 7.84
CA ASN A 87 33.18 -8.46 6.99
C ASN A 87 32.59 -8.85 5.62
N VAL A 88 32.14 -7.85 4.86
CA VAL A 88 31.97 -8.00 3.41
C VAL A 88 33.22 -7.38 2.78
N THR A 89 34.31 -8.14 2.82
CA THR A 89 35.47 -7.96 1.93
C THR A 89 35.24 -8.83 0.70
N GLY A 90 35.22 -8.23 -0.49
CA GLY A 90 35.12 -8.91 -1.78
C GLY A 90 34.36 -8.10 -2.81
#